data_AF-A0A1M2YIA4-F1
#
_entry.id   AF-A0A1M2YIA4-F1
#
_cell.length_a   1.000
_cell.length_b   1.000
_cell.length_c   1.000
_cell.angle_alpha   90.00
_cell.angle_beta   90.00
_cell.angle_gamma   90.00
#
_symmetry.space_group_name_H-M   'P 1'
#
loop_
_entity.id
_entity.type
_entity.pdbx_description
1 polymer ?
#
loop_
_entity_poly.entity_id
_entity_poly.type
_entity_poly.pdbx_seq_one_letter_code
_entity_poly.pdbx_strand_id
1 'polypeptide(L)'
;MEYLITYGWAILIIVAAVGMLYFYLIVPMSVPPNNCDFIVGVSCSNYNVAISPASKNTANVSLMLENPEYYPIEDPVMVVGVGTSNYSSACSPSFVNPGATYVCSAQMPDSFGNHLKANVYIKEYNCGLSKYGEFNGTCADPPMQIYKGAIYDTFDQNITVRPTKMEISPAAATVAVGQDYSINSTFYFAGVPTHDITINYTLNNTDARLENAKGFTGSSGNATDTIYAAHAGTVKVTASFDGYSANAIITIS
;
A
#
# COMPACT_ATOMS: atom_id res chain seq x y z
N MET A 1 12.08 56.86 -41.79
CA MET A 1 12.51 56.07 -40.61
C MET A 1 11.34 55.71 -39.68
N GLU A 2 10.08 56.05 -39.99
CA GLU A 2 8.93 55.76 -39.10
C GLU A 2 8.56 54.27 -39.03
N TYR A 3 8.76 53.51 -40.12
CA TYR A 3 8.39 52.10 -40.18
C TYR A 3 9.03 51.24 -39.07
N LEU A 4 10.28 51.51 -38.69
CA LEU A 4 10.95 50.71 -37.66
C LEU A 4 10.37 50.95 -36.26
N ILE A 5 9.84 52.15 -36.01
CA ILE A 5 9.27 52.55 -34.72
C ILE A 5 7.83 52.01 -34.60
N THR A 6 7.04 52.07 -35.67
CA THR A 6 5.64 51.63 -35.65
C THR A 6 5.49 50.11 -35.50
N TYR A 7 6.43 49.32 -36.04
CA TYR A 7 6.38 47.85 -36.00
C TYR A 7 7.34 47.21 -34.99
N GLY A 8 8.17 47.99 -34.30
CA GLY A 8 9.16 47.48 -33.36
C GLY A 8 8.55 46.65 -32.22
N TRP A 9 7.40 47.06 -31.70
CA TRP A 9 6.69 46.34 -30.64
C TRP A 9 6.16 44.97 -31.12
N ALA A 10 5.70 44.87 -32.37
CA ALA A 10 5.21 43.63 -32.94
C ALA A 10 6.34 42.60 -33.12
N ILE A 11 7.52 43.06 -33.55
CA ILE A 11 8.72 42.20 -33.66
C ILE A 11 9.15 41.70 -32.27
N LEU A 12 9.06 42.54 -31.25
CA LEU A 12 9.41 42.16 -29.87
C LEU A 12 8.49 41.06 -29.33
N ILE A 13 7.18 41.14 -29.60
CA ILE A 13 6.22 40.08 -29.25
C ILE A 13 6.56 38.77 -29.94
N ILE A 14 6.90 38.81 -31.23
CA ILE A 14 7.27 37.60 -31.99
C ILE A 14 8.53 36.95 -31.40
N VAL A 15 9.56 37.75 -31.10
CA VAL A 15 10.80 37.24 -30.50
C VAL A 15 10.54 36.66 -29.10
N ALA A 16 9.72 37.32 -28.28
CA ALA A 16 9.35 36.80 -26.95
C ALA A 16 8.57 35.48 -27.04
N ALA A 17 7.61 35.36 -27.97
CA ALA A 17 6.84 34.15 -28.18
C ALA A 17 7.73 32.99 -28.68
N VAL A 18 8.62 33.24 -29.65
CA VAL A 18 9.58 32.25 -30.13
C VAL A 18 10.57 31.86 -29.02
N GLY A 19 11.02 32.82 -28.21
CA GLY A 19 11.90 32.57 -27.07
C GLY A 19 11.26 31.68 -26.00
N MET A 20 9.99 31.92 -25.66
CA MET A 20 9.25 31.04 -24.75
C MET A 20 9.03 29.65 -25.33
N LEU A 21 8.70 29.54 -26.62
CA LEU A 21 8.54 28.25 -27.29
C LEU A 21 9.85 27.46 -27.30
N TYR A 22 10.97 28.13 -27.58
CA TYR A 22 12.30 27.52 -27.55
C TYR A 22 12.67 27.01 -26.15
N PHE A 23 12.38 27.80 -25.12
CA PHE A 23 12.54 27.35 -23.73
C PHE A 23 11.68 26.12 -23.41
N TYR A 24 10.42 26.11 -23.86
CA TYR A 24 9.50 24.99 -23.61
C TYR A 24 9.94 23.70 -24.30
N LEU A 25 10.56 23.79 -25.48
CA LEU A 25 11.07 22.63 -26.21
C LEU A 25 12.38 22.07 -25.64
N ILE A 26 13.14 22.88 -24.91
CA ILE A 26 14.47 22.51 -24.41
C ILE A 26 14.46 22.16 -22.94
N VAL A 27 13.51 22.65 -22.14
CA VAL A 27 13.36 22.20 -20.75
C VAL A 27 13.01 20.72 -20.80
N PRO A 28 13.94 19.83 -20.41
CA PRO A 28 13.62 18.43 -20.36
C PRO A 28 12.60 18.26 -19.23
N MET A 29 11.43 17.74 -19.56
CA MET A 29 10.51 17.16 -18.57
C MET A 29 11.23 15.96 -17.94
N SER A 30 12.21 16.21 -17.08
CA SER A 30 13.19 15.23 -16.60
C SER A 30 12.87 14.68 -15.22
N VAL A 31 11.76 15.10 -14.64
CA VAL A 31 11.21 14.44 -13.46
C VAL A 31 10.14 13.47 -13.97
N PRO A 32 10.48 12.18 -14.17
CA PRO A 32 9.46 11.19 -14.45
C PRO A 32 8.43 11.24 -13.32
N PRO A 33 7.13 11.17 -13.63
CA PRO A 33 6.12 11.06 -12.59
C PRO A 33 6.40 9.80 -11.77
N ASN A 34 6.11 9.91 -10.48
CA ASN A 34 6.09 8.81 -9.54
C ASN A 34 5.28 7.63 -10.13
N ASN A 35 5.95 6.52 -10.46
CA ASN A 35 5.33 5.33 -11.02
C ASN A 35 5.88 4.02 -10.43
N CYS A 36 5.01 3.01 -10.45
CA CYS A 36 5.29 1.63 -10.10
C CYS A 36 4.68 0.77 -11.21
N ASP A 37 5.52 0.32 -12.14
CA ASP A 37 5.06 -0.40 -13.34
C ASP A 37 5.65 -1.81 -13.37
N PHE A 38 4.78 -2.79 -13.61
CA PHE A 38 5.15 -4.18 -13.87
C PHE A 38 4.84 -4.54 -15.32
N ILE A 39 5.70 -5.36 -15.93
CA ILE A 39 5.57 -5.70 -17.36
C ILE A 39 4.40 -6.66 -17.58
N VAL A 40 4.23 -7.66 -16.71
CA VAL A 40 3.18 -8.69 -16.77
C VAL A 40 2.88 -9.21 -15.35
N GLY A 41 1.64 -9.64 -15.11
CA GLY A 41 1.26 -10.60 -14.05
C GLY A 41 0.98 -10.05 -12.67
N VAL A 42 1.42 -8.84 -12.35
CA VAL A 42 1.11 -8.18 -11.07
C VAL A 42 0.66 -6.75 -11.35
N SER A 43 -0.40 -6.31 -10.68
CA SER A 43 -0.86 -4.91 -10.72
C SER A 43 -0.37 -4.16 -9.48
N CYS A 44 0.30 -3.02 -9.69
CA CYS A 44 0.70 -2.14 -8.59
C CYS A 44 -0.44 -1.15 -8.32
N SER A 45 -1.17 -1.37 -7.22
CA SER A 45 -2.26 -0.48 -6.82
C SER A 45 -1.72 0.81 -6.21
N ASN A 46 -0.73 0.68 -5.33
CA ASN A 46 -0.10 1.81 -4.66
C ASN A 46 1.34 1.48 -4.27
N TYR A 47 2.16 2.52 -4.12
CA TYR A 47 3.51 2.35 -3.65
C TYR A 47 3.96 3.54 -2.81
N ASN A 48 4.91 3.30 -1.93
CA ASN A 48 5.49 4.33 -1.11
C ASN A 48 6.97 4.06 -0.86
N VAL A 49 7.78 5.11 -1.01
CA VAL A 49 9.17 5.14 -0.58
C VAL A 49 9.26 6.10 0.61
N ALA A 50 9.70 5.60 1.76
CA ALA A 50 9.84 6.39 2.97
C ALA A 50 11.21 6.19 3.61
N ILE A 51 11.80 7.25 4.14
CA ILE A 51 13.07 7.18 4.88
C ILE A 51 12.75 7.14 6.36
N SER A 52 13.21 6.10 7.07
CA SER A 52 13.01 5.96 8.52
C SER A 52 13.77 7.03 9.31
N PRO A 53 13.10 7.97 10.00
CA PRO A 53 13.80 8.94 10.84
C PRO A 53 14.39 8.28 12.10
N ALA A 54 13.88 7.11 12.51
CA ALA A 54 14.33 6.37 13.69
C ALA A 54 15.68 5.66 13.47
N SER A 55 15.95 5.26 12.23
CA SER A 55 17.18 4.64 11.78
C SER A 55 17.72 5.51 10.65
N LYS A 56 18.47 6.56 11.02
CA LYS A 56 18.96 7.66 10.16
C LYS A 56 19.69 7.28 8.86
N ASN A 57 19.74 6.00 8.50
CA ASN A 57 20.38 5.46 7.30
C ASN A 57 19.54 4.42 6.52
N THR A 58 18.20 4.35 6.70
CA THR A 58 17.39 3.32 6.01
C THR A 58 16.14 3.87 5.32
N ALA A 59 15.97 3.51 4.05
CA ALA A 59 14.75 3.69 3.27
C ALA A 59 13.93 2.39 3.22
N ASN A 60 12.62 2.50 3.39
CA ASN A 60 11.65 1.44 3.18
C ASN A 60 10.91 1.69 1.87
N VAL A 61 10.94 0.70 0.98
CA VAL A 61 10.02 0.63 -0.16
C VAL A 61 8.89 -0.30 0.20
N SER A 62 7.68 0.23 0.17
CA SER A 62 6.46 -0.53 0.38
C SER A 62 5.64 -0.53 -0.91
N LEU A 63 5.19 -1.71 -1.33
CA LEU A 63 4.30 -1.90 -2.48
C LEU A 63 3.00 -2.53 -1.99
N MET A 64 1.88 -2.03 -2.48
CA MET A 64 0.59 -2.67 -2.38
C MET A 64 0.23 -3.21 -3.75
N LEU A 65 0.19 -4.53 -3.84
CA LEU A 65 0.02 -5.30 -5.07
C LEU A 65 -1.33 -6.01 -5.02
N GLU A 66 -1.86 -6.35 -6.19
CA GLU A 66 -3.05 -7.17 -6.35
C GLU A 66 -2.68 -8.44 -7.12
N ASN A 67 -3.28 -9.57 -6.77
CA ASN A 67 -3.20 -10.80 -7.55
C ASN A 67 -4.27 -10.79 -8.66
N PRO A 68 -3.92 -10.50 -9.93
CA PRO A 68 -4.91 -10.47 -11.02
C PRO A 68 -5.21 -11.88 -11.57
N GLU A 69 -4.47 -12.90 -11.13
CA GLU A 69 -4.59 -14.26 -11.65
C GLU A 69 -5.88 -14.93 -11.14
N TYR A 70 -6.39 -15.89 -11.90
CA TYR A 70 -7.56 -16.69 -11.50
C TYR A 70 -7.29 -17.68 -10.37
N TYR A 71 -6.02 -17.82 -9.95
CA TYR A 71 -5.58 -18.77 -8.96
C TYR A 71 -4.85 -18.08 -7.80
N PRO A 72 -4.90 -18.66 -6.59
CA PRO A 72 -4.09 -18.17 -5.48
C PRO A 72 -2.59 -18.18 -5.79
N ILE A 73 -1.86 -17.31 -5.09
CA ILE A 73 -0.40 -17.28 -5.07
C ILE A 73 0.09 -17.53 -3.64
N GLU A 74 1.22 -18.22 -3.52
CA GLU A 74 1.84 -18.59 -2.25
C GLU A 74 3.24 -17.97 -2.12
N ASP A 75 3.59 -17.62 -0.89
CA ASP A 75 4.83 -17.00 -0.40
C ASP A 75 5.40 -15.93 -1.35
N PRO A 76 4.66 -14.84 -1.65
CA PRO A 76 5.19 -13.74 -2.43
C PRO A 76 6.40 -13.11 -1.72
N VAL A 77 7.48 -12.91 -2.47
CA VAL A 77 8.73 -12.27 -2.02
C VAL A 77 9.09 -11.15 -2.98
N MET A 78 9.26 -9.96 -2.42
CA MET A 78 9.76 -8.81 -3.16
C MET A 78 11.29 -8.76 -3.08
N VAL A 79 11.93 -8.48 -4.22
CA VAL A 79 13.36 -8.20 -4.33
C VAL A 79 13.53 -6.84 -4.99
N VAL A 80 14.09 -5.88 -4.27
CA VAL A 80 14.39 -4.54 -4.74
C VAL A 80 15.88 -4.46 -5.09
N GLY A 81 16.19 -4.23 -6.36
CA GLY A 81 17.54 -4.05 -6.88
C GLY A 81 17.87 -2.58 -7.04
N VAL A 82 18.91 -2.11 -6.33
CA VAL A 82 19.43 -0.74 -6.45
C VAL A 82 20.93 -0.77 -6.67
N GLY A 83 21.38 -0.24 -7.81
CA GLY A 83 22.77 -0.36 -8.25
C GLY A 83 23.17 -1.83 -8.42
N THR A 84 24.12 -2.30 -7.62
CA THR A 84 24.62 -3.69 -7.60
C THR A 84 24.06 -4.54 -6.46
N SER A 85 23.25 -3.95 -5.58
CA SER A 85 22.74 -4.61 -4.38
C SER A 85 21.27 -5.01 -4.54
N ASN A 86 20.90 -6.14 -3.95
CA ASN A 86 19.53 -6.64 -3.92
C ASN A 86 19.06 -6.77 -2.46
N TYR A 87 17.85 -6.28 -2.18
CA TYR A 87 17.21 -6.31 -0.88
C TYR A 87 15.91 -7.11 -1.00
N SER A 88 15.77 -8.20 -0.24
CA SER A 88 14.60 -9.07 -0.30
C SER A 88 13.77 -9.04 0.97
N SER A 89 12.46 -9.08 0.82
CA SER A 89 11.50 -9.16 1.93
C SER A 89 10.33 -10.05 1.55
N ALA A 90 9.90 -10.90 2.48
CA ALA A 90 8.62 -11.58 2.35
C ALA A 90 7.49 -10.55 2.30
N CYS A 91 6.51 -10.81 1.45
CA CYS A 91 5.27 -10.07 1.42
C CYS A 91 4.26 -10.74 2.35
N SER A 92 3.24 -9.98 2.69
CA SER A 92 2.13 -10.46 3.48
C SER A 92 0.84 -10.22 2.66
N PRO A 93 -0.16 -11.12 2.73
CA PRO A 93 -0.12 -12.40 3.41
C PRO A 93 0.70 -13.40 2.58
N SER A 94 1.16 -14.48 3.21
CA SER A 94 1.87 -15.56 2.51
C SER A 94 0.97 -16.35 1.55
N PHE A 95 -0.34 -16.21 1.65
CA PHE A 95 -1.30 -16.86 0.75
C PHE A 95 -2.32 -15.83 0.27
N VAL A 96 -2.30 -15.52 -1.02
CA VAL A 96 -3.11 -14.44 -1.61
C VAL A 96 -4.09 -15.04 -2.61
N ASN A 97 -5.38 -14.88 -2.33
CA ASN A 97 -6.45 -15.35 -3.21
C ASN A 97 -6.55 -14.52 -4.50
N PRO A 98 -7.21 -15.03 -5.56
CA PRO A 98 -7.54 -14.26 -6.75
C PRO A 98 -8.24 -12.93 -6.41
N GLY A 99 -7.78 -11.83 -6.98
CA GLY A 99 -8.29 -10.48 -6.75
C GLY A 99 -8.01 -9.90 -5.35
N ALA A 100 -7.28 -10.62 -4.49
CA ALA A 100 -6.89 -10.09 -3.19
C ALA A 100 -5.63 -9.22 -3.31
N THR A 101 -5.52 -8.26 -2.39
CA THR A 101 -4.36 -7.39 -2.26
C THR A 101 -3.37 -7.94 -1.24
N TYR A 102 -2.09 -7.62 -1.45
CA TYR A 102 -0.99 -8.04 -0.59
C TYR A 102 0.08 -6.93 -0.54
N VAL A 103 0.77 -6.83 0.59
CA VAL A 103 1.78 -5.79 0.84
C VAL A 103 3.18 -6.40 0.91
N CYS A 104 4.10 -5.79 0.18
CA CYS A 104 5.52 -6.10 0.25
C CYS A 104 6.29 -4.89 0.79
N SER A 105 7.19 -5.07 1.78
CA SER A 105 8.03 -3.98 2.27
C SER A 105 9.49 -4.40 2.44
N ALA A 106 10.40 -3.78 1.68
CA ALA A 106 11.83 -4.01 1.78
C ALA A 106 12.55 -2.80 2.37
N GLN A 107 13.46 -3.07 3.30
CA GLN A 107 14.35 -2.06 3.87
C GLN A 107 15.68 -2.07 3.11
N MET A 108 16.21 -0.88 2.85
CA MET A 108 17.48 -0.66 2.18
C MET A 108 18.20 0.56 2.76
N PRO A 109 19.52 0.72 2.57
CA PRO A 109 20.24 1.89 3.06
C PRO A 109 19.79 3.16 2.33
N ASP A 110 19.76 4.31 2.99
CA ASP A 110 19.21 5.57 2.47
C ASP A 110 20.14 6.39 1.56
N SER A 111 21.16 5.77 0.97
CA SER A 111 22.22 6.44 0.20
C SER A 111 21.77 6.98 -1.18
N PHE A 112 20.47 7.08 -1.44
CA PHE A 112 19.93 7.35 -2.79
C PHE A 112 19.60 8.83 -3.04
N GLY A 113 19.76 9.72 -2.06
CA GLY A 113 19.41 11.14 -2.22
C GLY A 113 17.89 11.35 -2.26
N ASN A 114 17.42 12.30 -3.07
CA ASN A 114 15.98 12.64 -3.21
C ASN A 114 15.28 11.84 -4.31
N HIS A 115 15.97 10.88 -4.93
CA HIS A 115 15.48 10.13 -6.07
C HIS A 115 15.80 8.65 -5.89
N LEU A 116 14.81 7.78 -6.05
CA LEU A 116 15.02 6.34 -6.11
C LEU A 116 14.65 5.86 -7.50
N LYS A 117 15.61 5.15 -8.12
CA LYS A 117 15.39 4.32 -9.30
C LYS A 117 15.75 2.90 -8.93
N ALA A 118 14.76 2.02 -8.84
CA ALA A 118 14.95 0.63 -8.45
C ALA A 118 14.29 -0.32 -9.44
N ASN A 119 14.95 -1.45 -9.70
CA ASN A 119 14.29 -2.59 -10.33
C ASN A 119 13.60 -3.40 -9.24
N VAL A 120 12.37 -3.83 -9.49
CA VAL A 120 11.64 -4.68 -8.54
C VAL A 120 11.35 -6.01 -9.18
N TYR A 121 11.54 -7.08 -8.42
CA TYR A 121 11.17 -8.42 -8.80
C TYR A 121 10.21 -8.98 -7.77
N ILE A 122 9.05 -9.45 -8.20
CA ILE A 122 8.13 -10.22 -7.36
C ILE A 122 8.33 -11.68 -7.72
N LYS A 123 8.68 -12.49 -6.71
CA LYS A 123 8.75 -13.94 -6.81
C LYS A 123 7.55 -14.49 -6.08
N GLU A 124 6.78 -15.34 -6.74
CA GLU A 124 5.61 -15.95 -6.13
C GLU A 124 5.41 -17.35 -6.69
N TYR A 125 4.67 -18.17 -5.95
CA TYR A 125 4.34 -19.52 -6.36
C TYR A 125 2.90 -19.58 -6.85
N ASN A 126 2.71 -19.83 -8.15
CA ASN A 126 1.37 -19.84 -8.73
C ASN A 126 0.70 -21.19 -8.55
N CYS A 127 -0.36 -21.19 -7.75
CA CYS A 127 -1.04 -22.41 -7.37
C CYS A 127 -1.90 -23.02 -8.48
N GLY A 128 -2.31 -22.24 -9.48
CA GLY A 128 -3.02 -22.74 -10.67
C GLY A 128 -2.18 -23.65 -11.54
N LEU A 129 -0.86 -23.57 -11.39
CA LEU A 129 0.11 -24.42 -12.08
C LEU A 129 0.58 -25.59 -11.21
N SER A 130 -0.03 -25.80 -10.04
CA SER A 130 0.26 -26.95 -9.18
C SER A 130 -0.08 -28.26 -9.89
N LYS A 131 0.81 -29.25 -9.72
CA LYS A 131 0.67 -30.59 -10.30
C LYS A 131 -0.56 -31.35 -9.81
N TYR A 132 -1.11 -30.99 -8.64
CA TYR A 132 -2.12 -31.78 -7.94
C TYR A 132 -3.52 -31.15 -7.93
N GLY A 133 -3.70 -29.92 -8.40
CA GLY A 133 -5.01 -29.29 -8.62
C GLY A 133 -5.91 -29.08 -7.39
N GLU A 134 -5.45 -29.46 -6.19
CA GLU A 134 -6.21 -29.31 -4.94
C GLU A 134 -5.65 -28.14 -4.09
N PHE A 135 -6.55 -27.27 -3.66
CA PHE A 135 -6.24 -26.10 -2.83
C PHE A 135 -6.78 -26.32 -1.42
N ASN A 136 -5.90 -26.66 -0.47
CA ASN A 136 -6.27 -26.85 0.95
C ASN A 136 -5.45 -25.93 1.86
N GLY A 137 -5.39 -24.64 1.50
CA GLY A 137 -4.64 -23.60 2.22
C GLY A 137 -3.13 -23.53 1.92
N THR A 138 -2.58 -24.50 1.20
CA THR A 138 -1.22 -24.52 0.64
C THR A 138 -1.27 -25.17 -0.74
N CYS A 139 -0.29 -24.85 -1.59
CA CYS A 139 -0.23 -25.39 -2.95
C CYS A 139 0.83 -26.48 -3.01
N ALA A 140 0.46 -27.65 -3.52
CA ALA A 140 1.40 -28.76 -3.62
C ALA A 140 2.33 -28.57 -4.83
N ASP A 141 3.60 -28.28 -4.58
CA ASP A 141 4.67 -28.11 -5.61
C ASP A 141 4.31 -27.11 -6.74
N PRO A 142 3.89 -25.88 -6.42
CA PRO A 142 3.66 -24.83 -7.42
C PRO A 142 4.98 -24.38 -8.06
N PRO A 143 5.02 -24.12 -9.39
CA PRO A 143 6.17 -23.51 -10.01
C PRO A 143 6.31 -22.05 -9.59
N MET A 144 7.56 -21.63 -9.34
CA MET A 144 7.89 -20.23 -9.05
C MET A 144 7.80 -19.39 -10.33
N GLN A 145 7.13 -18.25 -10.23
CA GLN A 145 7.10 -17.21 -11.25
C GLN A 145 7.86 -15.98 -10.76
N ILE A 146 8.46 -15.25 -11.71
CA ILE A 146 9.22 -14.03 -11.42
C ILE A 146 8.70 -12.92 -12.33
N TYR A 147 8.14 -11.89 -11.72
CA TYR A 147 7.64 -10.71 -12.40
C TYR A 147 8.60 -9.56 -12.21
N LYS A 148 8.90 -8.87 -13.32
CA LYS A 148 9.81 -7.73 -13.33
C LYS A 148 9.03 -6.43 -13.44
N GLY A 149 9.35 -5.50 -12.56
CA GLY A 149 8.88 -4.12 -12.58
C GLY A 149 9.99 -3.12 -12.29
N ALA A 150 9.60 -1.86 -12.24
CA ALA A 150 10.48 -0.76 -11.85
C ALA A 150 9.70 0.27 -11.04
N ILE A 151 10.41 0.90 -10.09
CA ILE A 151 9.91 2.03 -9.32
C ILE A 151 10.79 3.23 -9.62
N TYR A 152 10.15 4.36 -9.87
CA TYR A 152 10.77 5.66 -9.87
C TYR A 152 10.04 6.55 -8.87
N ASP A 153 10.76 7.09 -7.90
CA ASP A 153 10.18 8.02 -6.93
C ASP A 153 11.10 9.22 -6.71
N THR A 154 10.47 10.38 -6.54
CA THR A 154 11.10 11.58 -6.02
C THR A 154 10.48 11.90 -4.66
N PHE A 155 11.27 11.82 -3.60
CA PHE A 155 10.80 12.00 -2.23
C PHE A 155 11.65 13.03 -1.50
N ASP A 156 10.99 13.80 -0.63
CA ASP A 156 11.67 14.72 0.28
C ASP A 156 12.24 13.92 1.46
N GLN A 157 13.54 14.09 1.73
CA GLN A 157 14.22 13.40 2.83
C GLN A 157 13.71 13.82 4.22
N ASN A 158 12.89 14.86 4.30
CA ASN A 158 12.22 15.28 5.54
C ASN A 158 10.84 14.62 5.75
N ILE A 159 10.42 13.72 4.87
CA ILE A 159 9.15 13.01 5.05
C ILE A 159 9.27 12.06 6.24
N THR A 160 8.54 12.41 7.29
CA THR A 160 8.31 11.54 8.45
C THR A 160 7.68 10.24 7.96
N VAL A 161 8.29 9.09 8.29
CA VAL A 161 7.69 7.77 8.07
C VAL A 161 6.27 7.81 8.59
N ARG A 162 5.35 7.61 7.66
CA ARG A 162 3.98 7.30 7.98
C ARG A 162 3.89 5.77 8.07
N PRO A 163 3.81 5.20 9.27
CA PRO A 163 3.89 3.76 9.42
C PRO A 163 2.72 3.08 8.70
N THR A 164 3.00 1.95 8.06
CA THR A 164 1.95 0.98 7.73
C THR A 164 1.45 0.40 9.05
N LYS A 165 0.17 0.59 9.35
CA LYS A 165 -0.39 0.21 10.64
C LYS A 165 -1.88 -0.08 10.54
N MET A 166 -2.34 -0.86 11.49
CA MET A 166 -3.76 -1.06 11.74
C MET A 166 -4.21 -0.12 12.87
N GLU A 167 -5.40 0.48 12.74
CA GLU A 167 -6.08 1.18 13.83
C GLU A 167 -7.49 0.64 14.00
N ILE A 168 -7.96 0.62 15.25
CA ILE A 168 -9.34 0.29 15.61
C ILE A 168 -9.80 1.29 16.66
N SER A 169 -10.96 1.87 16.44
CA SER A 169 -11.61 2.84 17.32
C SER A 169 -13.04 2.40 17.58
N PRO A 170 -13.37 1.93 18.80
CA PRO A 170 -14.76 1.69 19.17
C PRO A 170 -15.51 3.02 19.31
N ALA A 171 -16.81 3.03 19.04
CA ALA A 171 -17.65 4.22 19.22
C ALA A 171 -17.65 4.73 20.67
N ALA A 172 -17.45 3.84 21.65
CA ALA A 172 -17.29 4.16 23.05
C ALA A 172 -16.40 3.12 23.76
N ALA A 173 -15.66 3.55 24.79
CA ALA A 173 -14.86 2.64 25.62
C ALA A 173 -15.69 1.88 26.67
N THR A 174 -16.88 2.38 27.00
CA THR A 174 -17.81 1.78 27.96
C THR A 174 -19.22 1.79 27.38
N VAL A 175 -19.91 0.67 27.50
CA VAL A 175 -21.16 0.41 26.79
C VAL A 175 -22.13 -0.42 27.64
N ALA A 176 -23.43 -0.23 27.46
CA ALA A 176 -24.47 -0.96 28.17
C ALA A 176 -24.63 -2.41 27.68
N VAL A 177 -24.95 -3.32 28.60
CA VAL A 177 -25.32 -4.72 28.26
C VAL A 177 -26.52 -4.79 27.31
N GLY A 178 -26.48 -5.72 26.36
CA GLY A 178 -27.63 -6.07 25.51
C GLY A 178 -27.92 -5.08 24.38
N GLN A 179 -26.91 -4.31 23.97
CA GLN A 179 -26.99 -3.32 22.90
C GLN A 179 -25.90 -3.57 21.87
N ASP A 180 -26.13 -3.06 20.66
CA ASP A 180 -25.19 -3.14 19.53
C ASP A 180 -24.29 -1.91 19.50
N TYR A 181 -22.99 -2.13 19.30
CA TYR A 181 -21.97 -1.09 19.29
C TYR A 181 -21.08 -1.17 18.06
N SER A 182 -21.02 -0.06 17.33
CA SER A 182 -20.16 0.02 16.17
C SER A 182 -18.69 0.16 16.58
N ILE A 183 -17.85 -0.58 15.87
CA ILE A 183 -16.41 -0.37 15.82
C ILE A 183 -16.03 0.09 14.42
N ASN A 184 -15.12 1.05 14.37
CA ASN A 184 -14.52 1.49 13.12
C ASN A 184 -13.06 1.09 13.11
N SER A 185 -12.57 0.60 11.98
CA SER A 185 -11.18 0.23 11.83
C SER A 185 -10.64 0.70 10.49
N THR A 186 -9.36 1.04 10.48
CA THR A 186 -8.71 1.63 9.32
C THR A 186 -7.33 1.01 9.21
N PHE A 187 -7.02 0.46 8.05
CA PHE A 187 -5.65 0.14 7.71
C PHE A 187 -5.02 1.34 7.03
N TYR A 188 -3.84 1.71 7.49
CA TYR A 188 -3.04 2.76 6.89
C TYR A 188 -1.89 2.09 6.16
N PHE A 189 -1.80 2.34 4.87
CA PHE A 189 -0.62 2.02 4.08
C PHE A 189 0.15 3.32 3.86
N ALA A 190 1.39 3.38 4.35
CA ALA A 190 2.17 4.62 4.33
C ALA A 190 1.41 5.84 4.92
N GLY A 191 0.60 5.62 5.96
CA GLY A 191 -0.27 6.62 6.62
C GLY A 191 -1.36 7.22 5.75
N VAL A 192 -1.70 6.58 4.65
CA VAL A 192 -2.92 6.84 3.88
C VAL A 192 -3.92 5.71 4.17
N PRO A 193 -5.17 6.02 4.56
CA PRO A 193 -6.22 5.02 4.66
C PRO A 193 -6.38 4.25 3.36
N THR A 194 -6.35 2.92 3.42
CA THR A 194 -6.54 2.06 2.24
C THR A 194 -8.00 1.73 2.03
N HIS A 195 -8.48 1.82 0.79
CA HIS A 195 -9.81 1.37 0.39
C HIS A 195 -9.75 -0.03 -0.24
N ASP A 196 -10.91 -0.66 -0.40
CA ASP A 196 -11.12 -1.95 -1.06
C ASP A 196 -10.37 -3.16 -0.48
N ILE A 197 -10.02 -3.11 0.81
CA ILE A 197 -9.47 -4.24 1.56
C ILE A 197 -10.52 -4.85 2.50
N THR A 198 -10.32 -6.12 2.86
CA THR A 198 -11.14 -6.81 3.87
C THR A 198 -10.39 -6.94 5.19
N ILE A 199 -10.91 -6.30 6.23
CA ILE A 199 -10.39 -6.35 7.59
C ILE A 199 -11.10 -7.47 8.36
N ASN A 200 -10.34 -8.33 9.02
CA ASN A 200 -10.88 -9.40 9.85
C ASN A 200 -11.00 -8.95 11.31
N TYR A 201 -12.08 -9.35 11.98
CA TYR A 201 -12.31 -9.06 13.38
C TYR A 201 -12.39 -10.34 14.21
N THR A 202 -11.81 -10.31 15.39
CA THR A 202 -11.86 -11.41 16.36
C THR A 202 -12.09 -10.90 17.78
N LEU A 203 -12.76 -11.72 18.59
CA LEU A 203 -13.03 -11.46 20.00
C LEU A 203 -12.26 -12.45 20.87
N ASN A 204 -11.87 -12.01 22.07
CA ASN A 204 -11.31 -12.90 23.09
C ASN A 204 -12.37 -13.55 24.00
N ASN A 205 -13.62 -13.06 23.95
CA ASN A 205 -14.69 -13.42 24.86
C ASN A 205 -15.84 -14.09 24.08
N THR A 206 -16.34 -15.21 24.59
CA THR A 206 -17.46 -15.97 24.02
C THR A 206 -18.84 -15.36 24.33
N ASP A 207 -18.93 -14.48 25.33
CA ASP A 207 -20.18 -13.81 25.73
C ASP A 207 -20.50 -12.56 24.88
N ALA A 208 -19.60 -12.24 23.96
CA ALA A 208 -19.78 -11.21 22.95
C ALA A 208 -19.73 -11.85 21.55
N ARG A 209 -20.42 -11.21 20.60
CA ARG A 209 -20.41 -11.60 19.19
C ARG A 209 -20.14 -10.40 18.31
N LEU A 210 -19.54 -10.68 17.16
CA LEU A 210 -19.44 -9.77 16.03
C LEU A 210 -20.60 -10.05 15.08
N GLU A 211 -21.09 -9.04 14.37
CA GLU A 211 -22.16 -9.20 13.39
C GLU A 211 -21.64 -9.91 12.14
N ASN A 212 -20.54 -9.42 11.57
CA ASN A 212 -19.98 -9.96 10.33
C ASN A 212 -18.62 -10.64 10.49
N ALA A 213 -17.86 -10.28 11.54
CA ALA A 213 -16.47 -10.69 11.78
C ALA A 213 -15.49 -10.31 10.64
N LYS A 214 -15.98 -9.62 9.62
CA LYS A 214 -15.24 -9.08 8.48
C LYS A 214 -15.87 -7.75 8.08
N GLY A 215 -15.03 -6.75 7.80
CA GLY A 215 -15.48 -5.45 7.31
C GLY A 215 -14.70 -5.05 6.08
N PHE A 216 -15.40 -4.52 5.08
CA PHE A 216 -14.79 -4.01 3.86
C PHE A 216 -14.52 -2.52 3.99
N THR A 217 -13.31 -2.07 3.66
CA THR A 217 -12.99 -0.64 3.70
C THR A 217 -13.63 0.08 2.52
N GLY A 218 -14.53 1.02 2.81
CA GLY A 218 -15.11 1.89 1.79
C GLY A 218 -14.13 2.93 1.26
N SER A 219 -14.65 3.91 0.52
CA SER A 219 -13.86 5.00 -0.08
C SER A 219 -13.13 5.89 0.93
N SER A 220 -13.54 5.89 2.19
CA SER A 220 -12.87 6.59 3.30
C SER A 220 -11.75 5.78 3.96
N GLY A 221 -11.52 4.55 3.50
CA GLY A 221 -10.56 3.60 4.08
C GLY A 221 -11.01 2.98 5.42
N ASN A 222 -12.28 3.16 5.77
CA ASN A 222 -12.86 2.70 7.01
C ASN A 222 -13.67 1.43 6.77
N ALA A 223 -13.42 0.41 7.58
CA ALA A 223 -14.25 -0.78 7.70
C ALA A 223 -14.98 -0.74 9.04
N THR A 224 -16.25 -1.12 9.05
CA THR A 224 -17.08 -1.15 10.27
C THR A 224 -17.56 -2.55 10.56
N ASP A 225 -17.68 -2.89 11.83
CA ASP A 225 -18.42 -4.06 12.32
C ASP A 225 -19.19 -3.67 13.59
N THR A 226 -20.08 -4.54 14.04
CA THR A 226 -20.93 -4.33 15.21
C THR A 226 -20.62 -5.39 16.25
N ILE A 227 -20.48 -4.97 17.50
CA ILE A 227 -20.30 -5.86 18.66
C ILE A 227 -21.57 -5.86 19.48
N TYR A 228 -21.99 -7.06 19.90
CA TYR A 228 -23.05 -7.26 20.88
C TYR A 228 -22.52 -8.09 22.05
N ALA A 229 -22.87 -7.73 23.28
CA ALA A 229 -22.55 -8.50 24.48
C ALA A 229 -23.77 -8.68 25.38
N ALA A 230 -24.05 -9.93 25.78
CA ALA A 230 -25.21 -10.29 26.60
C ALA A 230 -24.99 -10.12 28.11
N HIS A 231 -23.73 -10.00 28.53
CA HIS A 231 -23.34 -9.91 29.93
C HIS A 231 -22.32 -8.78 30.14
N ALA A 232 -22.30 -8.24 31.35
CA ALA A 232 -21.27 -7.28 31.75
C ALA A 232 -19.89 -7.94 31.79
N GLY A 233 -18.86 -7.20 31.42
CA GLY A 233 -17.50 -7.71 31.34
C GLY A 233 -16.61 -6.90 30.41
N THR A 234 -15.36 -7.32 30.26
CA THR A 234 -14.42 -6.67 29.35
C THR A 234 -14.28 -7.51 28.08
N VAL A 235 -14.45 -6.87 26.93
CA VAL A 235 -14.31 -7.49 25.61
C VAL A 235 -13.11 -6.88 24.92
N LYS A 236 -12.16 -7.71 24.49
CA LYS A 236 -11.05 -7.29 23.63
C LYS A 236 -11.39 -7.66 22.20
N VAL A 237 -11.40 -6.64 21.34
CA VAL A 237 -11.61 -6.81 19.91
C VAL A 237 -10.30 -6.57 19.19
N THR A 238 -9.94 -7.52 18.32
CA THR A 238 -8.76 -7.44 17.48
C THR A 238 -9.21 -7.25 16.05
N ALA A 239 -8.81 -6.15 15.43
CA ALA A 239 -8.92 -5.98 13.98
C ALA A 239 -7.57 -6.33 13.36
N SER A 240 -7.59 -7.13 12.30
CA SER A 240 -6.38 -7.54 11.60
C SER A 240 -6.53 -7.45 10.09
N PHE A 241 -5.48 -6.95 9.47
CA PHE A 241 -5.29 -7.00 8.04
C PHE A 241 -3.82 -7.29 7.81
N ASP A 242 -3.56 -8.35 7.03
CA ASP A 242 -2.26 -8.55 6.45
C ASP A 242 -1.07 -8.61 7.45
N GLY A 243 -1.21 -9.38 8.53
CA GLY A 243 -0.20 -9.48 9.59
C GLY A 243 -0.14 -8.27 10.54
N TYR A 244 -0.75 -7.15 10.18
CA TYR A 244 -0.98 -6.00 11.07
C TYR A 244 -2.23 -6.25 11.91
N SER A 245 -2.14 -5.91 13.20
CA SER A 245 -3.29 -5.98 14.09
C SER A 245 -3.33 -4.81 15.05
N ALA A 246 -4.55 -4.41 15.38
CA ALA A 246 -4.84 -3.43 16.41
C ALA A 246 -5.90 -3.98 17.36
N ASN A 247 -5.82 -3.58 18.62
CA ASN A 247 -6.72 -4.06 19.66
C ASN A 247 -7.46 -2.89 20.29
N ALA A 248 -8.76 -3.05 20.51
CA ALA A 248 -9.56 -2.18 21.37
C ALA A 248 -10.09 -2.98 22.55
N ILE A 249 -10.16 -2.33 23.72
CA ILE A 249 -10.78 -2.89 24.92
C ILE A 249 -12.05 -2.10 25.18
N ILE A 250 -13.16 -2.82 25.29
CA ILE A 250 -14.49 -2.26 25.54
C ILE A 250 -15.01 -2.85 26.85
N THR A 251 -15.49 -1.99 27.75
CA THR A 251 -16.11 -2.40 29.01
C THR A 251 -17.62 -2.41 28.86
N ILE A 252 -18.24 -3.57 29.04
CA ILE A 252 -19.69 -3.76 29.06
C ILE A 252 -20.16 -3.64 30.52
N SER A 253 -21.10 -2.74 30.81
CA SER A 253 -21.63 -2.48 32.16
C SER A 253 -23.15 -2.41 32.19
#